data_AF-A0A4Q3CVM8-F1
#
_entry.id   AF-A0A4Q3CVM8-F1
#
_cell.length_a   1.000
_cell.length_b   1.000
_cell.length_c   1.000
_cell.angle_alpha   90.00
_cell.angle_beta   90.00
_cell.angle_gamma   90.00
#
_symmetry.space_group_name_H-M   'P 1'
#
loop_
_entity.id
_entity.type
_entity.pdbx_description
1 polymer ?
#
loop_
_entity_poly.entity_id
_entity_poly.type
_entity_poly.pdbx_seq_one_letter_code
_entity_poly.pdbx_strand_id
1 'polypeptide(L)'
;MDQIIFRPRDVDLTRSPMRGQVDDETFVLGAFNPGFTRLPNGNLLLLVRVAEALRHPVRSDHVAILRWSNGRFGLDRHSHEGIDTRDPRELRIKGGIHKTIILTSISWLLPVELSPDGTRIIATHYDRAITPRASYQEYGVEDPRISRVDGRYLMTCCSVSAERLCTSLYTSSNALDWKLEGVVLDHQNKDMLIFEGKVGGKFMALTRPAGEVYLIPPPDVDFSPGPAIQLAQSPDAMHWKPLDFGAIRPKKNSASSMKVGGGTPPILTPNGWLELYHGVEAGDVVGKYRTFWALFDRDDPSRILHIADDIPLLEARPDLCPDLANTRYLHDIVFTTGIVEDGDDYIVASGEDDMACRLTRIAKSRFS
;
A
#
# COMPACT_ATOMS: atom_id res chain seq x y z
N MET A 1 -6.60 17.85 -12.70
CA MET A 1 -7.15 17.55 -11.36
C MET A 1 -5.99 17.11 -10.49
N ASP A 2 -5.84 17.70 -9.31
CA ASP A 2 -4.86 17.30 -8.31
C ASP A 2 -5.41 17.72 -6.93
N GLN A 3 -5.99 16.77 -6.18
CA GLN A 3 -6.78 17.11 -4.99
C GLN A 3 -6.85 15.99 -3.96
N ILE A 4 -7.02 16.37 -2.70
CA ILE A 4 -7.41 15.45 -1.62
C ILE A 4 -8.89 15.11 -1.76
N ILE A 5 -9.19 13.81 -1.78
CA ILE A 5 -10.55 13.29 -2.00
C ILE A 5 -11.17 12.68 -0.74
N PHE A 6 -10.34 12.13 0.16
CA PHE A 6 -10.80 11.47 1.38
C PHE A 6 -9.71 11.57 2.46
N ARG A 7 -10.09 11.78 3.72
CA ARG A 7 -9.15 12.05 4.84
C ARG A 7 -9.77 11.61 6.19
N PRO A 8 -9.02 11.65 7.30
CA PRO A 8 -9.47 11.04 8.57
C PRO A 8 -10.83 11.53 9.07
N ARG A 9 -11.12 12.84 8.92
CA ARG A 9 -12.40 13.44 9.35
C ARG A 9 -13.61 13.01 8.54
N ASP A 10 -13.41 12.42 7.35
CA ASP A 10 -14.49 11.94 6.50
C ASP A 10 -14.93 10.52 6.91
N VAL A 11 -14.17 9.87 7.79
CA VAL A 11 -14.53 8.56 8.37
C VAL A 11 -15.44 8.76 9.57
N ASP A 12 -16.60 8.11 9.52
CA ASP A 12 -17.58 8.02 10.59
C ASP A 12 -17.25 6.81 11.49
N LEU A 13 -16.57 7.07 12.61
CA LEU A 13 -16.22 6.06 13.60
C LEU A 13 -17.44 5.42 14.29
N THR A 14 -18.62 6.07 14.25
CA THR A 14 -19.87 5.43 14.70
C THR A 14 -20.31 4.31 13.76
N ARG A 15 -19.61 4.11 12.63
CA ARG A 15 -19.77 2.99 11.70
C ARG A 15 -18.51 2.14 11.58
N SER A 16 -17.48 2.40 12.39
CA SER A 16 -16.25 1.59 12.43
C SER A 16 -16.59 0.12 12.74
N PRO A 17 -15.91 -0.84 12.11
CA PRO A 17 -16.02 -2.25 12.49
C PRO A 17 -15.59 -2.52 13.94
N MET A 18 -14.76 -1.66 14.54
CA MET A 18 -14.33 -1.77 15.94
C MET A 18 -15.33 -1.21 16.96
N ARG A 19 -16.37 -0.52 16.48
CA ARG A 19 -17.36 0.15 17.34
C ARG A 19 -17.94 -0.82 18.38
N GLY A 20 -17.86 -0.41 19.65
CA GLY A 20 -18.41 -1.16 20.77
C GLY A 20 -17.69 -2.48 21.08
N GLN A 21 -16.52 -2.72 20.48
CA GLN A 21 -15.70 -3.90 20.76
C GLN A 21 -14.52 -3.59 21.69
N VAL A 22 -14.04 -2.34 21.65
CA VAL A 22 -12.89 -1.85 22.41
C VAL A 22 -13.38 -0.84 23.46
N ASP A 23 -12.96 -1.04 24.71
CA ASP A 23 -13.28 -0.17 25.85
C ASP A 23 -12.18 0.88 26.08
N ASP A 24 -11.90 1.65 25.02
CA ASP A 24 -10.95 2.76 25.01
C ASP A 24 -11.33 3.74 23.89
N GLU A 25 -10.93 4.99 24.04
CA GLU A 25 -11.14 5.99 23.00
C GLU A 25 -10.19 5.77 21.81
N THR A 26 -10.78 5.61 20.63
CA THR A 26 -10.07 5.53 19.35
C THR A 26 -10.25 6.80 18.51
N PHE A 27 -9.33 7.00 17.58
CA PHE A 27 -9.43 8.02 16.54
C PHE A 27 -8.87 7.49 15.22
N VAL A 28 -9.24 8.12 14.10
CA VAL A 28 -8.65 7.81 12.80
C VAL A 28 -7.32 8.54 12.68
N LEU A 29 -6.23 7.77 12.69
CA LEU A 29 -4.87 8.28 12.49
C LEU A 29 -4.64 8.69 11.03
N GLY A 30 -5.17 7.89 10.10
CA GLY A 30 -5.03 8.11 8.66
C GLY A 30 -6.14 7.42 7.87
N ALA A 31 -6.50 8.01 6.74
CA ALA A 31 -7.36 7.40 5.71
C ALA A 31 -6.67 7.57 4.34
N PHE A 32 -5.81 6.62 3.97
CA PHE A 32 -4.80 6.78 2.92
C PHE A 32 -4.57 5.49 2.12
N ASN A 33 -3.55 5.47 1.25
CA ASN A 33 -3.11 4.33 0.43
C ASN A 33 -4.25 3.46 -0.16
N PRO A 34 -5.19 4.07 -0.90
CA PRO A 34 -6.39 3.37 -1.33
C PRO A 34 -6.10 2.41 -2.50
N GLY A 35 -6.69 1.22 -2.48
CA GLY A 35 -6.83 0.42 -3.69
C GLY A 35 -7.73 1.19 -4.67
N PHE A 36 -7.47 1.11 -5.97
CA PHE A 36 -8.18 1.95 -6.92
C PHE A 36 -8.53 1.20 -8.20
N THR A 37 -9.78 1.30 -8.64
CA THR A 37 -10.25 0.65 -9.87
C THR A 37 -11.53 1.29 -10.40
N ARG A 38 -11.93 0.92 -11.62
CA ARG A 38 -13.22 1.30 -12.21
C ARG A 38 -14.26 0.21 -11.99
N LEU A 39 -15.41 0.59 -11.48
CA LEU A 39 -16.57 -0.26 -11.25
C LEU A 39 -17.30 -0.57 -12.58
N PRO A 40 -18.11 -1.65 -12.63
CA PRO A 40 -18.88 -1.99 -13.83
C PRO A 40 -19.85 -0.90 -14.30
N ASN A 41 -20.33 -0.04 -13.40
CA ASN A 41 -21.20 1.09 -13.70
C ASN A 41 -20.45 2.33 -14.23
N GLY A 42 -19.11 2.26 -14.38
CA GLY A 42 -18.26 3.35 -14.83
C GLY A 42 -17.72 4.27 -13.73
N ASN A 43 -18.28 4.18 -12.52
CA ASN A 43 -17.79 4.91 -11.34
C ASN A 43 -16.41 4.40 -10.93
N LEU A 44 -15.71 5.20 -10.12
CA LEU A 44 -14.41 4.82 -9.57
C LEU A 44 -14.60 4.33 -8.14
N LEU A 45 -13.77 3.38 -7.73
CA LEU A 45 -13.74 2.87 -6.36
C LEU A 45 -12.38 3.17 -5.75
N LEU A 46 -12.38 3.85 -4.60
CA LEU A 46 -11.27 3.84 -3.66
C LEU A 46 -11.57 2.82 -2.57
N LEU A 47 -10.64 1.90 -2.33
CA LEU A 47 -10.67 1.01 -1.18
C LEU A 47 -9.66 1.53 -0.16
N VAL A 48 -10.11 2.49 0.64
CA VAL A 48 -9.28 3.30 1.53
C VAL A 48 -8.75 2.48 2.70
N ARG A 49 -7.45 2.53 2.97
CA ARG A 49 -6.89 2.03 4.23
C ARG A 49 -7.22 3.02 5.34
N VAL A 50 -8.05 2.60 6.28
CA VAL A 50 -8.36 3.36 7.50
C VAL A 50 -7.49 2.80 8.62
N ALA A 51 -6.54 3.60 9.09
CA ALA A 51 -5.72 3.31 10.26
C ALA A 51 -6.41 3.91 11.49
N GLU A 52 -6.96 3.06 12.36
CA GLU A 52 -7.62 3.47 13.59
C GLU A 52 -6.71 3.17 14.79
N ALA A 53 -6.50 4.17 15.65
CA ALA A 53 -5.51 4.16 16.71
C ALA A 53 -6.16 4.49 18.06
N LEU A 54 -5.52 4.06 19.15
CA LEU A 54 -5.87 4.48 20.51
C LEU A 54 -5.43 5.92 20.73
N ARG A 55 -6.25 6.73 21.42
CA ARG A 55 -5.82 8.09 21.80
C ARG A 55 -4.69 8.08 22.83
N HIS A 56 -4.69 7.09 23.72
CA HIS A 56 -3.73 6.98 24.83
C HIS A 56 -3.15 5.55 24.94
N PRO A 57 -2.31 5.11 23.97
CA PRO A 57 -1.77 3.75 23.95
C PRO A 57 -0.71 3.50 25.02
N VAL A 58 0.09 4.53 25.37
CA VAL A 58 1.15 4.44 26.38
C VAL A 58 0.62 4.95 27.71
N ARG A 59 0.63 4.09 28.74
CA ARG A 59 0.18 4.40 30.11
C ARG A 59 1.32 4.20 31.11
N SER A 60 1.08 4.56 32.37
CA SER A 60 2.09 4.50 33.43
C SER A 60 2.62 3.10 33.71
N ASP A 61 1.78 2.07 33.53
CA ASP A 61 2.06 0.68 33.89
C ASP A 61 2.17 -0.24 32.65
N HIS A 62 1.54 0.11 31.53
CA HIS A 62 1.53 -0.71 30.33
C HIS A 62 1.42 0.10 29.03
N VAL A 63 1.71 -0.57 27.92
CA VAL A 63 1.36 -0.16 26.56
C VAL A 63 0.19 -1.02 26.09
N ALA A 64 -0.89 -0.39 25.66
CA ALA A 64 -2.04 -1.05 25.06
C ALA A 64 -1.94 -1.09 23.54
N ILE A 65 -2.29 -2.24 22.96
CA ILE A 65 -2.19 -2.53 21.53
C ILE A 65 -3.54 -3.03 21.06
N LEU A 66 -4.03 -2.47 19.95
CA LEU A 66 -5.20 -2.98 19.25
C LEU A 66 -4.83 -4.27 18.53
N ARG A 67 -5.57 -5.34 18.79
CA ARG A 67 -5.41 -6.61 18.08
C ARG A 67 -6.77 -7.20 17.75
N TRP A 68 -6.88 -7.76 16.56
CA TRP A 68 -8.00 -8.60 16.17
C TRP A 68 -7.70 -10.06 16.51
N SER A 69 -8.65 -10.76 17.13
CA SER A 69 -8.53 -12.19 17.39
C SER A 69 -9.91 -12.84 17.43
N ASN A 70 -10.03 -14.02 16.81
CA ASN A 70 -11.26 -14.84 16.84
C ASN A 70 -12.53 -14.05 16.49
N GLY A 71 -12.47 -13.22 15.45
CA GLY A 71 -13.63 -12.47 14.95
C GLY A 71 -13.93 -11.17 15.70
N ARG A 72 -13.12 -10.78 16.69
CA ARG A 72 -13.34 -9.56 17.47
C ARG A 72 -12.08 -8.71 17.64
N PHE A 73 -12.27 -7.41 17.73
CA PHE A 73 -11.21 -6.48 18.14
C PHE A 73 -11.12 -6.41 19.65
N GLY A 74 -9.92 -6.25 20.17
CA GLY A 74 -9.65 -6.13 21.59
C GLY A 74 -8.33 -5.39 21.86
N LEU A 75 -7.94 -5.42 23.13
CA LEU A 75 -6.73 -4.77 23.63
C LEU A 75 -5.84 -5.79 24.30
N ASP A 76 -4.61 -5.89 23.81
CA ASP A 76 -3.53 -6.52 24.56
C ASP A 76 -2.80 -5.47 25.39
N ARG A 77 -2.29 -5.87 26.55
CA ARG A 77 -1.53 -5.00 27.45
C ARG A 77 -0.15 -5.59 27.67
N HIS A 78 0.88 -4.81 27.36
CA HIS A 78 2.28 -5.19 27.53
C HIS A 78 2.95 -4.28 28.54
N SER A 79 3.85 -4.83 29.37
CA SER A 79 4.67 -4.01 30.27
C SER A 79 5.40 -2.93 29.49
N HIS A 80 5.50 -1.72 30.05
CA HIS A 80 6.32 -0.66 29.47
C HIS A 80 7.82 -1.01 29.52
N GLU A 81 8.22 -1.92 30.43
CA GLU A 81 9.60 -2.37 30.54
C GLU A 81 10.06 -3.03 29.23
N GLY A 82 11.18 -2.56 28.69
CA GLY A 82 11.72 -3.06 27.43
C GLY A 82 11.04 -2.52 26.17
N ILE A 83 10.11 -1.57 26.25
CA ILE A 83 9.53 -0.90 25.07
C ILE A 83 10.20 0.47 24.85
N ASP A 84 10.65 0.72 23.63
CA ASP A 84 11.09 2.03 23.15
C ASP A 84 9.91 2.76 22.49
N THR A 85 9.50 3.86 23.10
CA THR A 85 8.33 4.65 22.73
C THR A 85 8.70 5.96 22.01
N ARG A 86 9.97 6.13 21.61
CA ARG A 86 10.44 7.37 20.95
C ARG A 86 9.83 7.61 19.58
N ASP A 87 9.50 6.54 18.84
CA ASP A 87 8.78 6.64 17.57
C ASP A 87 7.30 6.31 17.80
N PRO A 88 6.37 7.28 17.68
CA PRO A 88 4.95 7.05 17.96
C PRO A 88 4.22 6.22 16.88
N ARG A 89 4.87 5.87 15.77
CA ARG A 89 4.27 5.10 14.66
C ARG A 89 4.49 3.61 14.81
N GLU A 90 5.66 3.25 15.31
CA GLU A 90 6.05 1.90 15.66
C GLU A 90 6.84 1.91 16.98
N LEU A 91 6.31 1.29 18.01
CA LEU A 91 7.08 1.11 19.26
C LEU A 91 8.01 -0.08 19.06
N ARG A 92 9.23 -0.02 19.61
CA ARG A 92 10.23 -1.07 19.38
C ARG A 92 10.51 -1.85 20.66
N ILE A 93 10.60 -3.18 20.55
CA ILE A 93 11.03 -4.00 21.67
C ILE A 93 12.55 -3.95 21.78
N LYS A 94 13.07 -3.55 22.95
CA LYS A 94 14.50 -3.50 23.27
C LYS A 94 15.03 -4.87 23.63
N GLY A 95 16.21 -5.21 23.15
CA GLY A 95 16.95 -6.41 23.57
C GLY A 95 16.36 -7.76 23.12
N GLY A 96 15.37 -7.75 22.22
CA GLY A 96 14.84 -8.98 21.61
C GLY A 96 15.85 -9.64 20.67
N ILE A 97 15.71 -10.97 20.48
CA ILE A 97 16.54 -11.76 19.55
C ILE A 97 16.35 -11.29 18.10
N HIS A 98 15.09 -11.00 17.74
CA HIS A 98 14.70 -10.51 16.42
C HIS A 98 14.19 -9.07 16.51
N LYS A 99 14.29 -8.33 15.40
CA LYS A 99 13.74 -6.99 15.31
C LYS A 99 12.21 -7.07 15.43
N THR A 100 11.68 -6.62 16.56
CA THR A 100 10.25 -6.70 16.87
C THR A 100 9.69 -5.30 17.07
N ILE A 101 8.56 -5.02 16.40
CA ILE A 101 7.85 -3.75 16.48
C ILE A 101 6.41 -3.96 16.96
N ILE A 102 5.84 -2.91 17.51
CA ILE A 102 4.43 -2.78 17.89
C ILE A 102 3.82 -1.70 17.00
N LEU A 103 2.74 -2.01 16.30
CA LEU A 103 1.96 -1.02 15.57
C LEU A 103 1.08 -0.23 16.54
N THR A 104 0.97 1.08 16.33
CA THR A 104 0.14 1.97 17.14
C THR A 104 -1.28 2.17 16.59
N SER A 105 -1.60 1.52 15.48
CA SER A 105 -2.92 1.48 14.87
C SER A 105 -3.20 0.10 14.28
N ILE A 106 -4.48 -0.20 14.06
CA ILE A 106 -4.93 -1.35 13.28
C ILE A 106 -5.65 -0.85 12.03
N SER A 107 -5.33 -1.45 10.89
CA SER A 107 -5.90 -1.06 9.60
C SER A 107 -7.04 -1.95 9.16
N TRP A 108 -8.09 -1.34 8.61
CA TRP A 108 -9.18 -1.98 7.88
C TRP A 108 -9.48 -1.18 6.61
N LEU A 109 -10.23 -1.77 5.66
CA LEU A 109 -10.43 -1.15 4.33
C LEU A 109 -11.88 -0.68 4.14
N LEU A 110 -12.05 0.56 3.70
CA LEU A 110 -13.35 1.20 3.49
C LEU A 110 -13.58 1.47 1.98
N PRO A 111 -14.60 0.86 1.37
CA PRO A 111 -14.97 1.17 -0.02
C PRO A 111 -15.67 2.53 -0.11
N VAL A 112 -15.09 3.44 -0.88
CA VAL A 112 -15.60 4.78 -1.19
C VAL A 112 -15.79 4.89 -2.70
N GLU A 113 -17.03 5.00 -3.14
CA GLU A 113 -17.39 5.12 -4.55
C GLU A 113 -17.40 6.59 -4.97
N LEU A 114 -16.77 6.88 -6.10
CA LEU A 114 -16.65 8.22 -6.68
C LEU A 114 -17.34 8.29 -8.04
N SER A 115 -17.64 9.50 -8.49
CA SER A 115 -18.06 9.75 -9.86
C SER A 115 -17.02 9.26 -10.88
N PRO A 116 -17.41 8.99 -12.15
CA PRO A 116 -16.50 8.42 -13.16
C PRO A 116 -15.22 9.24 -13.42
N ASP A 117 -15.28 10.55 -13.14
CA ASP A 117 -14.19 11.52 -13.29
C ASP A 117 -13.36 11.73 -12.01
N GLY A 118 -13.76 11.11 -10.89
CA GLY A 118 -13.11 11.19 -9.59
C GLY A 118 -13.37 12.47 -8.79
N THR A 119 -14.31 13.33 -9.20
CA THR A 119 -14.50 14.65 -8.59
C THR A 119 -15.44 14.68 -7.39
N ARG A 120 -16.30 13.65 -7.23
CA ARG A 120 -17.33 13.62 -6.19
C ARG A 120 -17.47 12.24 -5.56
N ILE A 121 -17.60 12.19 -4.23
CA ILE A 121 -18.01 10.98 -3.51
C ILE A 121 -19.49 10.72 -3.77
N ILE A 122 -19.81 9.52 -4.26
CA ILE A 122 -21.16 9.03 -4.50
C ILE A 122 -21.67 8.26 -3.28
N ALA A 123 -20.85 7.39 -2.70
CA ALA A 123 -21.22 6.59 -1.55
C ALA A 123 -20.00 6.14 -0.73
N THR A 124 -20.24 5.83 0.55
CA THR A 124 -19.27 5.23 1.47
C THR A 124 -19.88 3.97 2.07
N HIS A 125 -19.34 2.81 1.69
CA HIS A 125 -19.97 1.50 1.87
C HIS A 125 -19.45 0.78 3.12
N TYR A 126 -19.78 1.28 4.32
CA TYR A 126 -19.31 0.68 5.60
C TYR A 126 -19.78 -0.76 5.81
N ASP A 127 -20.95 -1.13 5.28
CA ASP A 127 -21.47 -2.50 5.29
C ASP A 127 -20.61 -3.46 4.46
N ARG A 128 -19.73 -2.91 3.60
CA ARG A 128 -18.79 -3.62 2.75
C ARG A 128 -17.34 -3.46 3.20
N ALA A 129 -17.11 -2.91 4.40
CA ALA A 129 -15.76 -2.77 4.94
C ALA A 129 -15.04 -4.12 5.02
N ILE A 130 -13.75 -4.13 4.69
CA ILE A 130 -12.91 -5.32 4.81
C ILE A 130 -12.12 -5.20 6.10
N THR A 131 -12.46 -6.06 7.05
CA THR A 131 -11.77 -6.24 8.32
C THR A 131 -10.87 -7.46 8.29
N PRO A 132 -9.97 -7.64 9.27
CA PRO A 132 -9.31 -8.91 9.50
C PRO A 132 -10.31 -10.09 9.58
N ARG A 133 -9.98 -11.20 8.91
CA ARG A 133 -10.78 -12.44 8.83
C ARG A 133 -9.97 -13.69 9.18
N ALA A 134 -8.66 -13.58 9.35
CA ALA A 134 -7.75 -14.70 9.60
C ALA A 134 -6.63 -14.31 10.57
N SER A 135 -5.99 -15.29 11.21
CA SER A 135 -4.93 -15.06 12.21
C SER A 135 -3.72 -14.31 11.65
N TYR A 136 -3.41 -14.46 10.36
CA TYR A 136 -2.34 -13.70 9.72
C TYR A 136 -2.70 -12.21 9.48
N GLN A 137 -3.82 -11.72 10.00
CA GLN A 137 -4.32 -10.32 9.92
C GLN A 137 -4.57 -9.69 11.29
N GLU A 138 -4.05 -10.28 12.37
CA GLU A 138 -4.22 -9.81 13.76
C GLU A 138 -3.96 -8.32 13.98
N TYR A 139 -3.03 -7.73 13.23
CA TYR A 139 -2.68 -6.29 13.31
C TYR A 139 -3.16 -5.48 12.11
N GLY A 140 -4.00 -6.07 11.26
CA GLY A 140 -4.73 -5.35 10.22
C GLY A 140 -4.52 -5.87 8.81
N VAL A 141 -5.27 -5.25 7.90
CA VAL A 141 -5.19 -5.42 6.45
C VAL A 141 -4.82 -4.06 5.85
N GLU A 142 -3.72 -4.00 5.13
CA GLU A 142 -3.10 -2.75 4.71
C GLU A 142 -2.88 -2.69 3.20
N ASP A 143 -2.85 -1.45 2.71
CA ASP A 143 -2.37 -1.07 1.38
C ASP A 143 -2.91 -1.97 0.24
N PRO A 144 -4.23 -2.01 0.01
CA PRO A 144 -4.80 -2.78 -1.09
C PRO A 144 -4.32 -2.29 -2.46
N ARG A 145 -4.16 -3.21 -3.40
CA ARG A 145 -3.88 -2.94 -4.83
C ARG A 145 -4.84 -3.76 -5.65
N ILE A 146 -5.53 -3.15 -6.61
CA ILE A 146 -6.62 -3.81 -7.35
C ILE A 146 -6.27 -3.86 -8.84
N SER A 147 -6.23 -5.07 -9.39
CA SER A 147 -6.01 -5.30 -10.82
C SER A 147 -7.22 -6.00 -11.41
N ARG A 148 -7.69 -5.56 -12.58
CA ARG A 148 -8.75 -6.25 -13.31
C ARG A 148 -8.15 -7.18 -14.36
N VAL A 149 -8.34 -8.48 -14.20
CA VAL A 149 -7.79 -9.51 -15.10
C VAL A 149 -8.86 -10.56 -15.40
N ASP A 150 -9.02 -10.94 -16.66
CA ASP A 150 -10.01 -11.94 -17.12
C ASP A 150 -11.44 -11.69 -16.61
N GLY A 151 -11.87 -10.42 -16.60
CA GLY A 151 -13.22 -10.03 -16.20
C GLY A 151 -13.51 -10.08 -14.69
N ARG A 152 -12.53 -10.43 -13.85
CA ARG A 152 -12.61 -10.37 -12.38
C ARG A 152 -11.63 -9.37 -11.79
N TYR A 153 -11.87 -8.99 -10.54
CA TYR A 153 -10.98 -8.14 -9.76
C TYR A 153 -10.13 -8.99 -8.84
N LEU A 154 -8.82 -8.74 -8.86
CA LEU A 154 -7.83 -9.35 -8.01
C LEU A 154 -7.26 -8.26 -7.12
N MET A 155 -7.31 -8.46 -5.81
CA MET A 155 -6.79 -7.49 -4.86
C MET A 155 -5.74 -8.11 -3.94
N THR A 156 -4.53 -7.58 -3.99
CA THR A 156 -3.47 -7.92 -3.05
C THR A 156 -3.50 -6.94 -1.88
N CYS A 157 -3.31 -7.44 -0.67
CA CYS A 157 -3.17 -6.61 0.54
C CYS A 157 -1.99 -7.13 1.36
N CYS A 158 -1.36 -6.22 2.11
CA CYS A 158 -0.46 -6.62 3.18
C CYS A 158 -1.31 -7.09 4.38
N SER A 159 -1.09 -8.31 4.82
CA SER A 159 -1.71 -8.86 6.03
C SER A 159 -0.67 -8.93 7.14
N VAL A 160 -1.02 -8.39 8.29
CA VAL A 160 -0.08 -8.18 9.40
C VAL A 160 -0.50 -8.99 10.61
N SER A 161 0.44 -9.75 11.17
CA SER A 161 0.28 -10.52 12.41
C SER A 161 1.60 -10.64 13.15
N ALA A 162 1.59 -11.22 14.34
CA ALA A 162 2.83 -11.48 15.09
C ALA A 162 3.76 -12.45 14.37
N GLU A 163 3.21 -13.38 13.57
CA GLU A 163 3.98 -14.41 12.86
C GLU A 163 4.36 -14.00 11.43
N ARG A 164 3.56 -13.14 10.79
CA ARG A 164 3.68 -12.90 9.35
C ARG A 164 3.41 -11.44 8.99
N LEU A 165 4.28 -10.91 8.13
CA LEU A 165 4.00 -9.78 7.27
C LEU A 165 3.98 -10.27 5.82
N CYS A 166 2.79 -10.66 5.35
CA CYS A 166 2.62 -11.42 4.12
C CYS A 166 1.66 -10.72 3.14
N THR A 167 1.60 -11.20 1.90
CA THR A 167 0.60 -10.76 0.92
C THR A 167 -0.55 -11.75 0.86
N SER A 168 -1.76 -11.26 1.11
CA SER A 168 -3.01 -12.00 0.88
C SER A 168 -3.68 -11.59 -0.42
N LEU A 169 -4.36 -12.53 -1.09
CA LEU A 169 -5.19 -12.26 -2.26
C LEU A 169 -6.68 -12.26 -1.88
N TYR A 170 -7.41 -11.31 -2.44
CA TYR A 170 -8.86 -11.27 -2.50
C TYR A 170 -9.33 -11.30 -3.95
N THR A 171 -10.48 -11.93 -4.19
CA THR A 171 -11.14 -11.96 -5.50
C THR A 171 -12.54 -11.36 -5.41
N SER A 172 -12.99 -10.71 -6.50
CA SER A 172 -14.34 -10.19 -6.62
C SER A 172 -14.80 -10.15 -8.07
N SER A 173 -16.11 -10.30 -8.30
CA SER A 173 -16.73 -10.09 -9.62
C SER A 173 -17.16 -8.64 -9.86
N ASN A 174 -17.29 -7.84 -8.80
CA ASN A 174 -17.85 -6.48 -8.87
C ASN A 174 -17.04 -5.42 -8.09
N ALA A 175 -15.88 -5.80 -7.52
CA ALA A 175 -15.00 -4.98 -6.69
C ALA A 175 -15.60 -4.48 -5.35
N LEU A 176 -16.78 -4.96 -4.97
CA LEU A 176 -17.43 -4.64 -3.69
C LEU A 176 -17.58 -5.89 -2.80
N ASP A 177 -17.90 -7.02 -3.42
CA ASP A 177 -18.03 -8.34 -2.80
C ASP A 177 -16.70 -9.09 -2.84
N TRP A 178 -15.89 -8.95 -1.79
CA TRP A 178 -14.55 -9.54 -1.74
C TRP A 178 -14.49 -10.87 -0.97
N LYS A 179 -14.01 -11.91 -1.65
CA LYS A 179 -13.65 -13.21 -1.06
C LYS A 179 -12.15 -13.23 -0.75
N LEU A 180 -11.79 -13.58 0.49
CA LEU A 180 -10.40 -13.83 0.86
C LEU A 180 -9.98 -15.21 0.34
N GLU A 181 -9.00 -15.27 -0.55
CA GLU A 181 -8.47 -16.53 -1.07
C GLU A 181 -7.33 -17.09 -0.22
N GLY A 182 -6.65 -16.23 0.54
CA GLY A 182 -5.59 -16.64 1.46
C GLY A 182 -4.26 -15.92 1.21
N VAL A 183 -3.20 -16.43 1.83
CA VAL A 183 -1.82 -15.95 1.63
C VAL A 183 -1.30 -16.47 0.29
N VAL A 184 -0.77 -15.58 -0.55
CA VAL A 184 -0.18 -15.92 -1.86
C VAL A 184 1.32 -15.65 -1.93
N LEU A 185 1.84 -14.77 -1.07
CA LEU A 185 3.26 -14.62 -0.79
C LEU A 185 3.42 -14.55 0.74
N ASP A 186 4.26 -15.40 1.32
CA ASP A 186 4.46 -15.46 2.77
C ASP A 186 5.35 -14.29 3.26
N HIS A 187 6.21 -14.48 4.25
CA HIS A 187 6.95 -13.41 4.90
C HIS A 187 8.40 -13.26 4.39
N GLN A 188 8.99 -12.07 4.41
CA GLN A 188 8.33 -10.76 4.46
C GLN A 188 8.17 -10.24 3.03
N ASN A 189 6.93 -9.98 2.60
CA ASN A 189 6.65 -9.46 1.26
C ASN A 189 5.51 -8.44 1.31
N LYS A 190 5.69 -7.33 0.59
CA LYS A 190 4.69 -6.27 0.44
C LYS A 190 4.76 -5.69 -0.96
N ASP A 191 3.89 -4.73 -1.28
CA ASP A 191 3.88 -4.06 -2.59
C ASP A 191 3.74 -5.03 -3.76
N MET A 192 2.95 -6.10 -3.58
CA MET A 192 2.65 -7.03 -4.67
C MET A 192 1.62 -6.41 -5.61
N LEU A 193 1.92 -6.37 -6.91
CA LEU A 193 1.07 -5.76 -7.93
C LEU A 193 0.85 -6.74 -9.06
N ILE A 194 -0.40 -7.15 -9.27
CA ILE A 194 -0.74 -8.01 -10.40
C ILE A 194 -0.89 -7.12 -11.64
N PHE A 195 -0.35 -7.54 -12.77
CA PHE A 195 -0.50 -6.81 -14.03
C PHE A 195 -1.98 -6.81 -14.45
N GLU A 196 -2.47 -5.73 -15.05
CA GLU A 196 -3.84 -5.68 -15.62
C GLU A 196 -3.92 -6.44 -16.95
N GLY A 197 -3.62 -7.74 -16.90
CA GLY A 197 -3.67 -8.66 -18.02
C GLY A 197 -2.75 -9.86 -17.83
N LYS A 198 -2.56 -10.61 -18.92
CA LYS A 198 -1.72 -11.80 -18.96
C LYS A 198 -0.64 -11.66 -20.02
N VAL A 199 0.50 -12.28 -19.76
CA VAL A 199 1.60 -12.39 -20.73
C VAL A 199 1.86 -13.86 -21.01
N GLY A 200 1.81 -14.25 -22.28
CA GLY A 200 1.95 -15.66 -22.67
C GLY A 200 0.95 -16.60 -21.98
N GLY A 201 -0.27 -16.11 -21.69
CA GLY A 201 -1.32 -16.86 -21.01
C GLY A 201 -1.16 -16.98 -19.48
N LYS A 202 -0.12 -16.37 -18.89
CA LYS A 202 0.15 -16.40 -17.45
C LYS A 202 -0.12 -15.06 -16.80
N PHE A 203 -0.51 -15.10 -15.53
CA PHE A 203 -0.53 -13.91 -14.69
C PHE A 203 0.90 -13.47 -14.39
N MET A 204 1.11 -12.16 -14.36
CA MET A 204 2.38 -11.54 -13.98
C MET A 204 2.16 -10.65 -12.75
N ALA A 205 3.16 -10.56 -11.89
CA ALA A 205 3.14 -9.64 -10.76
C ALA A 205 4.51 -9.05 -10.48
N LEU A 206 4.51 -7.79 -10.05
CA LEU A 206 5.61 -7.22 -9.28
C LEU A 206 5.48 -7.69 -7.83
N THR A 207 6.60 -7.97 -7.18
CA THR A 207 6.68 -8.39 -5.77
C THR A 207 7.82 -7.65 -5.09
N ARG A 208 7.82 -7.55 -3.77
CA ARG A 208 8.89 -6.85 -3.04
C ARG A 208 9.26 -7.58 -1.76
N PRO A 209 10.01 -8.69 -1.89
CA PRO A 209 10.60 -9.36 -0.74
C PRO A 209 11.42 -8.37 0.10
N ALA A 210 11.26 -8.41 1.40
CA ALA A 210 12.05 -7.63 2.35
C ALA A 210 12.74 -8.59 3.31
N GLY A 211 14.01 -8.90 3.03
CA GLY A 211 14.83 -9.70 3.94
C GLY A 211 15.39 -8.88 5.10
N GLU A 212 15.82 -9.56 6.16
CA GLU A 212 16.59 -8.95 7.26
C GLU A 212 18.08 -8.78 6.91
N VAL A 213 18.60 -9.60 5.97
CA VAL A 213 20.04 -9.67 5.64
C VAL A 213 20.25 -9.40 4.16
N TYR A 214 21.20 -8.53 3.85
CA TYR A 214 21.67 -8.26 2.48
C TYR A 214 23.20 -8.33 2.44
N LEU A 215 23.74 -8.81 1.31
CA LEU A 215 25.18 -8.95 1.10
C LEU A 215 25.74 -7.77 0.31
N ILE A 216 27.03 -7.50 0.49
CA ILE A 216 27.74 -6.42 -0.22
C ILE A 216 27.72 -6.68 -1.73
N PRO A 217 27.32 -5.69 -2.57
CA PRO A 217 27.38 -5.84 -4.01
C PRO A 217 28.83 -5.66 -4.53
N PRO A 218 29.15 -6.13 -5.75
CA PRO A 218 30.42 -5.83 -6.39
C PRO A 218 30.71 -4.31 -6.48
N PRO A 219 31.99 -3.87 -6.50
CA PRO A 219 32.31 -2.45 -6.54
C PRO A 219 31.80 -1.72 -7.79
N ASP A 220 31.66 -2.41 -8.91
CA ASP A 220 31.35 -1.90 -10.25
C ASP A 220 29.85 -1.85 -10.58
N VAL A 221 28.96 -2.33 -9.70
CA VAL A 221 27.51 -2.21 -9.92
C VAL A 221 26.94 -0.90 -9.37
N ASP A 222 25.90 -0.39 -10.03
CA ASP A 222 25.26 0.89 -9.72
C ASP A 222 24.02 0.76 -8.82
N PHE A 223 23.86 -0.36 -8.11
CA PHE A 223 22.74 -0.57 -7.18
C PHE A 223 23.20 -0.75 -5.73
N SER A 224 22.30 -0.41 -4.81
CA SER A 224 22.46 -0.64 -3.38
C SER A 224 21.75 -1.94 -2.95
N PRO A 225 22.30 -2.70 -1.97
CA PRO A 225 21.58 -3.81 -1.37
C PRO A 225 20.32 -3.30 -0.67
N GLY A 226 19.23 -4.06 -0.73
CA GLY A 226 18.00 -3.70 -0.04
C GLY A 226 16.74 -4.21 -0.72
N PRO A 227 15.56 -3.81 -0.21
CA PRO A 227 14.29 -4.15 -0.82
C PRO A 227 14.19 -3.59 -2.24
N ALA A 228 13.90 -4.47 -3.19
CA ALA A 228 13.84 -4.18 -4.61
C ALA A 228 12.55 -4.78 -5.22
N ILE A 229 12.06 -4.17 -6.30
CA ILE A 229 10.93 -4.70 -7.06
C ILE A 229 11.42 -5.89 -7.86
N GLN A 230 10.77 -7.04 -7.67
CA GLN A 230 11.03 -8.31 -8.35
C GLN A 230 9.82 -8.71 -9.18
N LEU A 231 9.96 -9.68 -10.09
CA LEU A 231 8.86 -10.22 -10.88
C LEU A 231 8.51 -11.65 -10.45
N ALA A 232 7.24 -12.00 -10.59
CA ALA A 232 6.75 -13.36 -10.47
C ALA A 232 5.70 -13.65 -11.55
N GLN A 233 5.55 -14.93 -11.89
CA GLN A 233 4.51 -15.43 -12.80
C GLN A 233 3.64 -16.45 -12.08
N SER A 234 2.38 -16.58 -12.50
CA SER A 234 1.45 -17.55 -11.94
C SER A 234 0.53 -18.15 -13.02
N PRO A 235 0.20 -19.45 -12.95
CA PRO A 235 -0.80 -20.05 -13.84
C PRO A 235 -2.24 -19.67 -13.46
N ASP A 236 -2.51 -19.29 -12.21
CA ASP A 236 -3.86 -19.20 -11.64
C ASP A 236 -4.11 -17.97 -10.74
N ALA A 237 -3.10 -17.12 -10.57
CA ALA A 237 -3.00 -16.01 -9.63
C ALA A 237 -2.87 -16.41 -8.14
N MET A 238 -2.79 -17.71 -7.84
CA MET A 238 -2.64 -18.25 -6.49
C MET A 238 -1.21 -18.71 -6.23
N HIS A 239 -0.60 -19.40 -7.20
CA HIS A 239 0.73 -20.00 -7.07
C HIS A 239 1.76 -19.19 -7.85
N TRP A 240 2.62 -18.46 -7.15
CA TRP A 240 3.56 -17.52 -7.76
C TRP A 240 4.98 -18.06 -7.77
N LYS A 241 5.57 -18.16 -8.96
CA LYS A 241 6.99 -18.48 -9.17
C LYS A 241 7.76 -17.18 -9.44
N PRO A 242 8.76 -16.81 -8.61
CA PRO A 242 9.67 -15.71 -8.93
C PRO A 242 10.37 -15.90 -10.27
N LEU A 243 10.66 -14.79 -10.95
CA LEU A 243 11.55 -14.78 -12.10
C LEU A 243 13.00 -14.57 -11.65
N ASP A 244 13.94 -15.07 -12.45
CA ASP A 244 15.37 -14.94 -12.18
C ASP A 244 15.92 -13.53 -12.52
N PHE A 245 15.19 -12.77 -13.35
CA PHE A 245 15.59 -11.46 -13.89
C PHE A 245 14.42 -10.45 -13.89
N GLY A 246 14.73 -9.18 -14.19
CA GLY A 246 13.74 -8.11 -14.40
C GLY A 246 13.37 -7.29 -13.15
N ALA A 247 14.36 -7.06 -12.29
CA ALA A 247 14.17 -6.31 -11.05
C ALA A 247 14.53 -4.82 -11.19
N ILE A 248 13.70 -3.94 -10.62
CA ILE A 248 14.06 -2.53 -10.39
C ILE A 248 14.71 -2.46 -9.00
N ARG A 249 15.97 -2.01 -8.96
CA ARG A 249 16.78 -1.93 -7.74
C ARG A 249 17.01 -0.48 -7.33
N PRO A 250 17.22 -0.19 -6.04
CA PRO A 250 17.65 1.13 -5.59
C PRO A 250 19.00 1.48 -6.24
N LYS A 251 19.07 2.61 -6.94
CA LYS A 251 20.27 3.07 -7.63
C LYS A 251 21.17 3.86 -6.68
N LYS A 252 22.49 3.69 -6.78
CA LYS A 252 23.43 4.53 -6.03
C LYS A 252 23.26 5.99 -6.48
N ASN A 253 23.35 6.94 -5.55
CA ASN A 253 23.29 8.38 -5.82
C ASN A 253 22.00 8.87 -6.55
N SER A 254 20.90 8.13 -6.48
CA SER A 254 19.58 8.53 -7.01
C SER A 254 18.64 8.98 -5.90
N ALA A 255 17.60 9.75 -6.26
CA ALA A 255 16.48 10.07 -5.37
C ALA A 255 15.69 8.80 -4.93
N SER A 256 15.94 7.64 -5.56
CA SER A 256 15.37 6.33 -5.22
C SER A 256 16.28 5.45 -4.33
N SER A 257 17.34 6.03 -3.74
CA SER A 257 18.53 5.29 -3.27
C SER A 257 18.40 4.36 -2.06
N MET A 258 17.40 4.50 -1.18
CA MET A 258 17.27 3.61 -0.01
C MET A 258 16.54 2.31 -0.32
N LYS A 259 15.36 2.40 -0.92
CA LYS A 259 14.51 1.26 -1.26
C LYS A 259 13.51 1.65 -2.34
N VAL A 260 13.08 0.65 -3.10
CA VAL A 260 12.03 0.79 -4.11
C VAL A 260 10.95 -0.25 -3.89
N GLY A 261 9.73 0.07 -4.30
CA GLY A 261 8.61 -0.84 -4.24
C GLY A 261 7.52 -0.44 -5.22
N GLY A 262 6.69 -1.43 -5.58
CA GLY A 262 5.57 -1.21 -6.48
C GLY A 262 4.62 -0.14 -5.96
N GLY A 263 4.05 0.66 -6.87
CA GLY A 263 3.02 1.63 -6.55
C GLY A 263 1.66 1.17 -7.08
N THR A 264 1.40 1.47 -8.34
CA THR A 264 0.16 1.15 -9.05
C THR A 264 0.23 -0.22 -9.71
N PRO A 265 -0.86 -0.95 -9.99
CA PRO A 265 -0.79 -2.10 -10.90
C PRO A 265 -0.22 -1.74 -12.28
N PRO A 266 0.69 -2.55 -12.87
CA PRO A 266 1.14 -2.30 -14.24
C PRO A 266 0.00 -2.40 -15.25
N ILE A 267 -0.16 -1.36 -16.07
CA ILE A 267 -1.18 -1.29 -17.13
C ILE A 267 -0.54 -1.36 -18.51
N LEU A 268 -1.21 -2.02 -19.45
CA LEU A 268 -0.69 -2.17 -20.81
C LEU A 268 -0.93 -0.90 -21.63
N THR A 269 0.14 -0.39 -22.24
CA THR A 269 0.13 0.77 -23.13
C THR A 269 0.67 0.40 -24.52
N PRO A 270 0.57 1.28 -25.54
CA PRO A 270 1.26 1.08 -26.81
C PRO A 270 2.77 0.84 -26.69
N ASN A 271 3.42 1.41 -25.66
CA ASN A 271 4.86 1.35 -25.45
C ASN A 271 5.33 0.20 -24.54
N GLY A 272 4.40 -0.60 -24.01
CA GLY A 272 4.70 -1.66 -23.02
C GLY A 272 3.86 -1.52 -21.76
N TRP A 273 4.23 -2.25 -20.71
CA TRP A 273 3.57 -2.16 -19.40
C TRP A 273 4.10 -0.96 -18.63
N LEU A 274 3.24 0.02 -18.38
CA LEU A 274 3.55 1.20 -17.57
C LEU A 274 3.35 0.87 -16.09
N GLU A 275 4.38 1.13 -15.31
CA GLU A 275 4.37 1.02 -13.85
C GLU A 275 4.70 2.36 -13.21
N LEU A 276 3.89 2.78 -12.23
CA LEU A 276 4.28 3.85 -11.30
C LEU A 276 4.72 3.21 -10.00
N TYR A 277 5.97 3.45 -9.61
CA TYR A 277 6.57 2.84 -8.42
C TYR A 277 7.07 3.91 -7.45
N HIS A 278 7.23 3.56 -6.19
CA HIS A 278 7.80 4.47 -5.19
C HIS A 278 9.30 4.24 -5.02
N GLY A 279 10.04 5.33 -4.88
CA GLY A 279 11.43 5.34 -4.44
C GLY A 279 11.57 6.17 -3.17
N VAL A 280 12.50 5.75 -2.30
CA VAL A 280 12.71 6.40 -1.01
C VAL A 280 14.11 7.00 -0.94
N GLU A 281 14.16 8.32 -0.73
CA GLU A 281 15.39 9.03 -0.40
C GLU A 281 15.64 8.95 1.11
N ALA A 282 16.90 8.80 1.52
CA ALA A 282 17.27 8.81 2.93
C ALA A 282 16.85 10.12 3.61
N GLY A 283 16.32 10.02 4.82
CA GLY A 283 15.93 11.15 5.65
C GLY A 283 15.99 10.78 7.13
N ASP A 284 15.74 11.74 8.01
CA ASP A 284 16.07 11.61 9.45
C ASP A 284 15.31 10.49 10.18
N VAL A 285 14.06 10.18 9.77
CA VAL A 285 13.22 9.18 10.45
C VAL A 285 12.65 8.12 9.50
N VAL A 286 12.09 8.50 8.35
CA VAL A 286 11.30 7.61 7.45
C VAL A 286 11.81 7.59 6.02
N GLY A 287 12.55 8.62 5.64
CA GLY A 287 12.88 8.94 4.26
C GLY A 287 11.75 9.69 3.54
N LYS A 288 12.07 10.25 2.37
CA LYS A 288 11.11 10.94 1.51
C LYS A 288 10.61 9.99 0.43
N TYR A 289 9.29 9.81 0.32
CA TYR A 289 8.69 8.91 -0.67
C TYR A 289 8.21 9.72 -1.86
N ARG A 290 8.69 9.31 -3.03
CA ARG A 290 8.32 9.93 -4.30
C ARG A 290 7.87 8.87 -5.28
N THR A 291 7.03 9.27 -6.23
CA THR A 291 6.62 8.39 -7.32
C THR A 291 7.54 8.59 -8.52
N PHE A 292 7.94 7.48 -9.11
CA PHE A 292 8.71 7.37 -10.36
C PHE A 292 7.96 6.43 -11.31
N TRP A 293 8.47 6.19 -12.51
CA TRP A 293 7.82 5.28 -13.45
C TRP A 293 8.81 4.47 -14.29
N ALA A 294 8.34 3.32 -14.75
CA ALA A 294 9.08 2.42 -15.61
C ALA A 294 8.18 1.85 -16.72
N LEU A 295 8.79 1.44 -17.83
CA LEU A 295 8.16 0.68 -18.89
C LEU A 295 8.80 -0.70 -18.96
N PHE A 296 7.98 -1.74 -18.89
CA PHE A 296 8.39 -3.12 -19.15
C PHE A 296 7.94 -3.55 -20.55
N ASP A 297 8.69 -4.44 -21.18
CA ASP A 297 8.34 -5.00 -22.48
C ASP A 297 6.99 -5.74 -22.42
N ARG A 298 6.18 -5.55 -23.46
CA ARG A 298 4.80 -6.08 -23.56
C ARG A 298 4.77 -7.60 -23.47
N ASP A 299 5.68 -8.26 -24.18
CA ASP A 299 5.66 -9.70 -24.39
C ASP A 299 6.62 -10.43 -23.44
N ASP A 300 7.61 -9.71 -22.90
CA ASP A 300 8.52 -10.21 -21.86
C ASP A 300 8.77 -9.14 -20.77
N PRO A 301 7.91 -9.05 -19.74
CA PRO A 301 8.07 -8.08 -18.66
C PRO A 301 9.37 -8.20 -17.86
N SER A 302 10.16 -9.27 -18.02
CA SER A 302 11.50 -9.32 -17.41
C SER A 302 12.48 -8.33 -18.05
N ARG A 303 12.15 -7.81 -19.24
CA ARG A 303 12.91 -6.78 -19.94
C ARG A 303 12.34 -5.41 -19.63
N ILE A 304 13.09 -4.63 -18.85
CA ILE A 304 12.74 -3.24 -18.53
C ILE A 304 13.23 -2.37 -19.70
N LEU A 305 12.30 -1.70 -20.38
CA LEU A 305 12.57 -0.83 -21.52
C LEU A 305 13.04 0.56 -21.08
N HIS A 306 12.47 1.07 -19.99
CA HIS A 306 12.78 2.39 -19.48
C HIS A 306 12.57 2.47 -17.97
N ILE A 307 13.44 3.21 -17.29
CA ILE A 307 13.29 3.61 -15.88
C ILE A 307 13.52 5.11 -15.85
N ALA A 308 12.52 5.87 -15.40
CA ALA A 308 12.59 7.31 -15.22
C ALA A 308 12.62 7.63 -13.73
N ASP A 309 13.83 7.73 -13.17
CA ASP A 309 14.07 7.96 -11.74
C ASP A 309 14.95 9.18 -11.42
N ASP A 310 15.38 9.93 -12.44
CA ASP A 310 16.14 11.18 -12.27
C ASP A 310 15.26 12.33 -11.76
N ILE A 311 14.00 12.40 -12.21
CA ILE A 311 13.03 13.42 -11.80
C ILE A 311 11.76 12.71 -11.30
N PRO A 312 11.32 13.00 -10.06
CA PRO A 312 10.06 12.49 -9.53
C PRO A 312 8.88 12.82 -10.44
N LEU A 313 8.01 11.83 -10.66
CA LEU A 313 6.72 12.04 -11.32
C LEU A 313 5.75 12.77 -10.39
N LEU A 314 5.70 12.36 -9.12
CA LEU A 314 4.92 13.01 -8.08
C LEU A 314 5.76 13.17 -6.80
N GLU A 315 5.53 14.29 -6.13
CA GLU A 315 6.02 14.60 -4.79
C GLU A 315 4.84 14.93 -3.87
N ALA A 316 5.11 14.89 -2.56
CA ALA A 316 4.16 15.30 -1.54
C ALA A 316 3.73 16.76 -1.76
N ARG A 317 2.45 17.02 -1.51
CA ARG A 317 1.79 18.32 -1.65
C ARG A 317 0.99 18.62 -0.38
N PRO A 318 1.67 18.90 0.75
CA PRO A 318 1.02 19.20 2.02
C PRO A 318 0.12 20.45 1.94
N ASP A 319 0.35 21.33 0.96
CA ASP A 319 -0.49 22.49 0.64
C ASP A 319 -1.91 22.11 0.20
N LEU A 320 -2.15 20.86 -0.25
CA LEU A 320 -3.49 20.36 -0.59
C LEU A 320 -4.32 19.94 0.64
N CYS A 321 -3.69 19.81 1.82
CA CYS A 321 -4.36 19.46 3.08
C CYS A 321 -3.92 20.37 4.25
N PRO A 322 -4.14 21.69 4.16
CA PRO A 322 -3.75 22.64 5.20
C PRO A 322 -4.49 22.39 6.52
N ASP A 323 -5.70 21.81 6.46
CA ASP A 323 -6.49 21.43 7.63
C ASP A 323 -5.86 20.30 8.46
N LEU A 324 -4.93 19.54 7.88
CA LEU A 324 -4.22 18.45 8.57
C LEU A 324 -2.87 18.89 9.16
N ALA A 325 -2.46 20.14 8.96
CA ALA A 325 -1.12 20.62 9.35
C ALA A 325 -0.78 20.37 10.82
N ASN A 326 -1.73 20.58 11.74
CA ASN A 326 -1.51 20.42 13.18
C ASN A 326 -1.55 18.96 13.66
N THR A 327 -2.06 18.06 12.83
CA THR A 327 -2.18 16.61 13.13
C THR A 327 -1.18 15.78 12.34
N ARG A 328 -0.37 16.43 11.50
CA ARG A 328 0.59 15.78 10.62
C ARG A 328 1.78 15.27 11.41
N TYR A 329 2.02 13.98 11.31
CA TYR A 329 3.12 13.29 11.99
C TYR A 329 4.18 12.75 11.00
N LEU A 330 3.89 12.84 9.70
CA LEU A 330 4.77 12.45 8.59
C LEU A 330 4.76 13.53 7.51
N HIS A 331 5.89 13.67 6.82
CA HIS A 331 6.09 14.67 5.79
C HIS A 331 6.84 14.05 4.62
N ASP A 332 6.71 14.68 3.45
CA ASP A 332 7.43 14.31 2.23
C ASP A 332 7.10 12.88 1.74
N ILE A 333 5.85 12.42 1.92
CA ILE A 333 5.39 11.12 1.44
C ILE A 333 4.23 11.27 0.45
N VAL A 334 4.48 10.87 -0.80
CA VAL A 334 3.41 10.51 -1.73
C VAL A 334 3.54 9.04 -2.13
N PHE A 335 2.46 8.28 -1.99
CA PHE A 335 2.46 6.84 -2.19
C PHE A 335 1.37 6.45 -3.19
N THR A 336 1.73 6.28 -4.46
CA THR A 336 0.77 5.85 -5.50
C THR A 336 0.36 4.40 -5.32
N THR A 337 -0.92 4.11 -5.53
CA THR A 337 -1.56 2.84 -5.16
C THR A 337 -2.51 2.28 -6.20
N GLY A 338 -3.00 3.11 -7.12
CA GLY A 338 -3.63 2.61 -8.33
C GLY A 338 -3.77 3.68 -9.41
N ILE A 339 -4.13 3.21 -10.60
CA ILE A 339 -4.19 3.99 -11.84
C ILE A 339 -5.37 3.49 -12.67
N VAL A 340 -6.08 4.40 -13.33
CA VAL A 340 -7.11 4.05 -14.32
C VAL A 340 -7.01 4.98 -15.52
N GLU A 341 -7.38 4.46 -16.69
CA GLU A 341 -7.49 5.28 -17.90
C GLU A 341 -8.71 6.21 -17.84
N ASP A 342 -8.54 7.43 -18.35
CA ASP A 342 -9.61 8.39 -18.55
C ASP A 342 -9.33 9.29 -19.77
N GLY A 343 -9.75 8.86 -20.95
CA GLY A 343 -9.47 9.56 -22.21
C GLY A 343 -7.96 9.65 -22.50
N ASP A 344 -7.47 10.89 -22.66
CA ASP A 344 -6.07 11.22 -22.90
C ASP A 344 -5.22 11.30 -21.61
N ASP A 345 -5.86 11.10 -20.45
CA ASP A 345 -5.22 11.11 -19.14
C ASP A 345 -5.25 9.72 -18.48
N TYR A 346 -4.41 9.59 -17.46
CA TYR A 346 -4.63 8.65 -16.36
C TYR A 346 -5.12 9.40 -15.13
N ILE A 347 -6.02 8.79 -14.37
CA ILE A 347 -6.31 9.19 -13.00
C ILE A 347 -5.51 8.26 -12.09
N VAL A 348 -4.71 8.84 -11.20
CA VAL A 348 -3.84 8.12 -10.28
C VAL A 348 -4.27 8.41 -8.85
N ALA A 349 -4.44 7.34 -8.05
CA ALA A 349 -4.72 7.43 -6.63
C ALA A 349 -3.44 7.26 -5.81
N SER A 350 -3.29 8.08 -4.76
CA SER A 350 -2.17 8.02 -3.84
C SER A 350 -2.56 8.31 -2.40
N GLY A 351 -1.77 7.81 -1.46
CA GLY A 351 -1.69 8.37 -0.12
C GLY A 351 -0.83 9.64 -0.11
N GLU A 352 -1.22 10.58 0.75
CA GLU A 352 -0.50 11.83 1.01
C GLU A 352 -0.15 11.88 2.50
N ASP A 353 1.15 11.87 2.82
CA ASP A 353 1.72 11.89 4.17
C ASP A 353 1.17 10.82 5.13
N ASP A 354 0.76 9.67 4.59
CA ASP A 354 0.03 8.60 5.31
C ASP A 354 -1.23 9.11 6.06
N MET A 355 -1.80 10.22 5.60
CA MET A 355 -2.98 10.83 6.23
C MET A 355 -4.21 10.77 5.36
N ALA A 356 -4.08 11.06 4.07
CA ALA A 356 -5.20 11.31 3.18
C ALA A 356 -5.06 10.59 1.84
N CYS A 357 -6.19 10.37 1.17
CA CYS A 357 -6.24 9.95 -0.22
C CYS A 357 -6.22 11.17 -1.15
N ARG A 358 -5.40 11.10 -2.19
CA ARG A 358 -5.25 12.10 -3.25
C ARG A 358 -5.55 11.48 -4.60
N LEU A 359 -6.16 12.25 -5.48
CA LEU A 359 -6.32 11.92 -6.91
C LEU A 359 -5.59 12.94 -7.77
N THR A 360 -4.76 12.44 -8.68
CA THR A 360 -3.99 13.25 -9.63
C THR A 360 -4.26 12.80 -11.05
N ARG A 361 -4.53 13.74 -11.95
CA ARG A 361 -4.59 13.49 -13.40
C ARG A 361 -3.23 13.72 -14.03
N ILE A 362 -2.79 12.76 -14.84
CA ILE A 362 -1.52 12.81 -15.55
C ILE A 362 -1.78 12.50 -17.02
N ALA A 363 -1.39 13.40 -17.92
CA ALA A 363 -1.53 13.20 -19.36
C ALA A 363 -0.74 11.96 -19.83
N LYS A 364 -1.34 11.15 -20.70
CA LYS A 364 -0.69 9.94 -21.27
C LYS A 364 0.61 10.28 -22.01
N SER A 365 0.69 11.48 -22.61
CA SER A 365 1.90 12.00 -23.27
C SER A 365 3.09 12.22 -22.33
N ARG A 366 2.90 12.11 -21.00
CA ARG A 366 4.01 12.15 -20.05
C ARG A 366 4.90 10.89 -20.10
N PHE A 367 4.35 9.80 -20.64
CA PHE A 367 4.95 8.45 -20.69
C PHE A 367 5.28 7.98 -22.10
N SER A 368 5.17 8.89 -23.09
CA SER A 368 5.42 8.61 -24.51
C SER A 368 6.86 8.89 -24.92
#